data_AF-E6PD72-F1
#
_entry.id   AF-E6PD72-F1
#
_cell.length_a   1.000
_cell.length_b   1.000
_cell.length_c   1.000
_cell.angle_alpha   90.00
_cell.angle_beta   90.00
_cell.angle_gamma   90.00
#
_symmetry.space_group_name_H-M   'P 1'
#
loop_
_entity.id
_entity.type
_entity.pdbx_description
1 polymer ?
#
loop_
_entity_poly.entity_id
_entity_poly.type
_entity_poly.pdbx_seq_one_letter_code
_entity_poly.pdbx_strand_id
1 'polypeptide(L)'
;MAFFPLFPLLSSLLVRAGIAWPLAGVIVNNAAFLAATLLLYGYTRSCADERTARWVTVAACAAPPSLFCSVAYSEGSFILFSALTFWAVHRRQYLYAGIAAAAAAATRPFGIALALALVLAAVIERRSLRDILAASIGLIGAAAFPLYCLIRFGDLFAIVHAQQGWRNVSGFDGAGWYALARGAVWGNVNDWVSLFFIATVIPCAIKYRRVLDKTSIIFITFSILLIVFAGPPISINRFIYACVPLLIVLGTWFRRFPLVGYSAAAAGLVILFLDAMAFARFQWVG
;
A
#
# COMPACT_ATOMS: atom_id res chain seq x y z
N MET A 1 -1.54 -6.92 -20.64
CA MET A 1 -1.38 -7.30 -19.21
C MET A 1 -1.65 -6.08 -18.35
N ALA A 2 -2.77 -6.02 -17.63
CA ALA A 2 -3.14 -4.82 -16.87
C ALA A 2 -2.71 -4.86 -15.39
N PHE A 3 -2.26 -6.01 -14.89
CA PHE A 3 -1.97 -6.24 -13.47
C PHE A 3 -0.59 -6.84 -13.25
N PHE A 4 -0.02 -6.58 -12.08
CA PHE A 4 1.21 -7.18 -11.60
C PHE A 4 1.01 -8.68 -11.28
N PRO A 5 2.07 -9.50 -11.32
CA PRO A 5 1.90 -10.95 -11.48
C PRO A 5 1.52 -11.71 -10.21
N LEU A 6 1.94 -11.27 -9.02
CA LEU A 6 1.84 -12.12 -7.82
C LEU A 6 0.39 -12.38 -7.40
N PHE A 7 -0.46 -11.37 -7.39
CA PHE A 7 -1.86 -11.54 -6.98
C PHE A 7 -2.66 -12.47 -7.92
N PRO A 8 -2.61 -12.31 -9.26
CA PRO A 8 -3.17 -13.28 -10.19
C PRO A 8 -2.59 -14.69 -10.04
N LEU A 9 -1.27 -14.82 -9.82
CA LEU A 9 -0.63 -16.13 -9.62
C LEU A 9 -1.16 -16.83 -8.37
N LEU A 10 -1.24 -16.13 -7.23
CA LEU A 10 -1.80 -16.69 -5.98
C LEU A 10 -3.26 -17.08 -6.15
N SER A 11 -4.06 -16.23 -6.80
CA SER A 11 -5.47 -16.52 -7.10
C SER A 11 -5.62 -17.73 -8.02
N SER A 12 -4.70 -17.90 -8.98
CA SER A 12 -4.74 -19.02 -9.92
C SER A 12 -4.56 -20.39 -9.26
N LEU A 13 -3.89 -20.47 -8.10
CA LEU A 13 -3.75 -21.72 -7.35
C LEU A 13 -5.10 -22.23 -6.87
N LEU A 14 -5.95 -21.34 -6.37
CA LEU A 14 -7.32 -21.66 -5.95
C LEU A 14 -8.23 -21.93 -7.15
N VAL A 15 -8.05 -21.20 -8.25
CA VAL A 15 -8.80 -21.46 -9.49
C VAL A 15 -8.52 -22.86 -10.03
N ARG A 16 -7.27 -23.30 -10.01
CA ARG A 16 -6.89 -24.68 -10.39
C ARG A 16 -7.48 -25.73 -9.46
N ALA A 17 -7.81 -25.36 -8.22
CA ALA A 17 -8.52 -26.20 -7.26
C ALA A 17 -10.05 -26.14 -7.41
N GLY A 18 -10.58 -25.48 -8.46
CA GLY A 18 -12.01 -25.44 -8.77
C GLY A 18 -12.77 -24.23 -8.21
N ILE A 19 -12.09 -23.26 -7.58
CA ILE A 19 -12.74 -22.06 -7.02
C ILE A 19 -12.90 -21.00 -8.12
N ALA A 20 -14.10 -20.45 -8.27
CA ALA A 20 -14.35 -19.38 -9.27
C ALA A 20 -13.45 -18.16 -9.04
N TRP A 21 -12.98 -17.53 -10.13
CA TRP A 21 -11.95 -16.46 -10.08
C TRP A 21 -12.27 -15.29 -9.13
N PRO A 22 -13.50 -14.70 -9.11
CA PRO A 22 -13.78 -13.60 -8.19
C PRO A 22 -13.65 -14.03 -6.72
N LEU A 23 -14.14 -15.23 -6.40
CA LEU A 23 -14.07 -15.77 -5.04
C LEU A 23 -12.63 -16.12 -4.66
N ALA A 24 -11.85 -16.69 -5.57
CA ALA A 24 -10.43 -16.98 -5.36
C ALA A 24 -9.65 -15.70 -5.00
N GLY A 25 -9.88 -14.61 -5.76
CA GLY A 25 -9.24 -13.32 -5.49
C GLY A 25 -9.65 -12.73 -4.14
N VAL A 26 -10.94 -12.78 -3.80
CA VAL A 26 -11.47 -12.36 -2.49
C VAL A 26 -10.81 -13.16 -1.36
N ILE A 27 -10.75 -14.49 -1.46
CA ILE A 27 -10.14 -15.35 -0.43
C ILE A 27 -8.66 -15.00 -0.24
N VAL A 28 -7.89 -14.92 -1.33
CA VAL A 28 -6.45 -14.60 -1.27
C VAL A 28 -6.24 -13.24 -0.62
N ASN A 29 -7.00 -12.22 -1.04
CA ASN A 29 -6.82 -10.86 -0.54
C ASN A 29 -7.21 -10.72 0.95
N ASN A 30 -8.34 -11.31 1.35
CA ASN A 30 -8.79 -11.30 2.74
C ASN A 30 -7.85 -12.09 3.66
N ALA A 31 -7.40 -13.27 3.23
CA ALA A 31 -6.44 -14.06 4.00
C ALA A 31 -5.12 -13.32 4.18
N ALA A 32 -4.63 -12.68 3.11
CA ALA A 32 -3.44 -11.85 3.18
C ALA A 32 -3.63 -10.63 4.09
N PHE A 33 -4.79 -9.98 4.03
CA PHE A 33 -5.09 -8.84 4.89
C PHE A 33 -5.23 -9.23 6.37
N LEU A 34 -5.87 -10.36 6.67
CA LEU A 34 -5.92 -10.91 8.03
C LEU A 34 -4.51 -11.20 8.55
N ALA A 35 -3.66 -11.84 7.75
CA ALA A 35 -2.26 -12.03 8.12
C ALA A 35 -1.54 -10.68 8.33
N ALA A 36 -1.81 -9.68 7.47
CA ALA A 36 -1.22 -8.35 7.58
C ALA A 36 -1.61 -7.64 8.87
N THR A 37 -2.87 -7.72 9.32
CA THR A 37 -3.33 -7.07 10.55
C THR A 37 -2.69 -7.70 11.79
N LEU A 38 -2.59 -9.03 11.84
CA LEU A 38 -1.86 -9.75 12.88
C LEU A 38 -0.37 -9.36 12.90
N LEU A 39 0.23 -9.24 11.72
CA LEU A 39 1.63 -8.85 11.57
C LEU A 39 1.87 -7.41 12.03
N LEU A 40 1.02 -6.48 11.61
CA LEU A 40 1.08 -5.06 11.97
C LEU A 40 0.93 -4.89 13.48
N TYR A 41 0.01 -5.63 14.10
CA TYR A 41 -0.13 -5.66 15.55
C TYR A 41 1.16 -6.14 16.23
N GLY A 42 1.68 -7.31 15.82
CA GLY A 42 2.90 -7.89 16.40
C GLY A 42 4.13 -6.99 16.24
N TYR A 43 4.35 -6.48 15.02
CA TYR A 43 5.44 -5.58 14.68
C TYR A 43 5.35 -4.26 15.45
N THR A 44 4.18 -3.61 15.45
CA THR A 44 4.01 -2.33 16.15
C THR A 44 4.15 -2.50 17.66
N ARG A 45 3.65 -3.61 18.21
CA ARG A 45 3.80 -3.92 19.64
C ARG A 45 5.27 -4.11 20.02
N SER A 46 6.10 -4.71 19.16
CA SER A 46 7.53 -4.87 19.44
C SER A 46 8.34 -3.57 19.34
N CYS A 47 7.91 -2.63 18.48
CA CYS A 47 8.62 -1.37 18.24
C CYS A 47 8.16 -0.22 19.14
N ALA A 48 6.91 -0.25 19.59
CA ALA A 48 6.29 0.78 20.40
C ALA A 48 5.65 0.17 21.64
N ASP A 49 4.32 0.11 21.69
CA ASP A 49 3.56 -0.43 22.80
C ASP A 49 2.24 -1.04 22.31
N GLU A 50 1.60 -1.81 23.18
CA GLU A 50 0.35 -2.51 22.87
C GLU A 50 -0.79 -1.56 22.47
N ARG A 51 -0.88 -0.38 23.08
CA ARG A 51 -1.93 0.60 22.76
C ARG A 51 -1.71 1.17 21.36
N THR A 52 -0.46 1.45 20.98
CA THR A 52 -0.12 1.84 19.59
C THR A 52 -0.53 0.74 18.62
N ALA A 53 -0.17 -0.52 18.91
CA ALA A 53 -0.46 -1.66 18.03
C ALA A 53 -1.96 -1.86 17.78
N ARG A 54 -2.78 -1.73 18.83
CA ARG A 54 -4.25 -1.75 18.70
C ARG A 54 -4.73 -0.64 17.77
N TRP A 55 -4.25 0.58 17.94
CA TRP A 55 -4.64 1.70 17.08
C TRP A 55 -4.18 1.56 15.63
N VAL A 56 -2.99 1.02 15.38
CA VAL A 56 -2.54 0.70 14.01
C VAL A 56 -3.46 -0.33 13.36
N THR A 57 -3.85 -1.35 14.12
CA THR A 57 -4.78 -2.39 13.65
C THR A 57 -6.16 -1.81 13.36
N VAL A 58 -6.69 -0.96 14.25
CA VAL A 58 -7.95 -0.24 14.03
C VAL A 58 -7.86 0.66 12.79
N ALA A 59 -6.77 1.42 12.61
CA ALA A 59 -6.57 2.25 11.44
C ALA A 59 -6.52 1.42 10.14
N ALA A 60 -5.91 0.24 10.18
CA ALA A 60 -5.89 -0.68 9.04
C ALA A 60 -7.29 -1.20 8.70
N CYS A 61 -8.08 -1.61 9.71
CA CYS A 61 -9.39 -2.24 9.48
C CYS A 61 -10.56 -1.26 9.26
N ALA A 62 -10.51 -0.07 9.88
CA ALA A 62 -11.64 0.86 9.91
C ALA A 62 -11.51 2.00 8.88
N ALA A 63 -10.37 2.14 8.22
CA ALA A 63 -10.22 3.15 7.16
C ALA A 63 -11.11 2.80 5.95
N PRO A 64 -11.78 3.77 5.29
CA PRO A 64 -12.63 3.49 4.13
C PRO A 64 -11.95 2.68 3.01
N PRO A 65 -10.66 2.93 2.65
CA PRO A 65 -9.99 2.14 1.62
C PRO A 65 -9.71 0.67 2.00
N SER A 66 -9.98 0.25 3.24
CA SER A 66 -9.92 -1.17 3.64
C SER A 66 -10.90 -2.05 2.87
N LEU A 67 -11.93 -1.46 2.22
CA LEU A 67 -12.79 -2.14 1.24
C LEU A 67 -11.95 -2.92 0.22
N PHE A 68 -10.86 -2.31 -0.28
CA PHE A 68 -10.03 -2.93 -1.30
C PHE A 68 -9.17 -4.10 -0.79
N CYS A 69 -9.13 -4.32 0.52
CA CYS A 69 -8.61 -5.55 1.13
C CYS A 69 -9.65 -6.67 1.21
N SER A 70 -10.93 -6.34 1.01
CA SER A 70 -12.07 -7.27 1.12
C SER A 70 -12.60 -7.74 -0.24
N VAL A 71 -12.23 -7.09 -1.34
CA VAL A 71 -12.61 -7.47 -2.72
C VAL A 71 -11.45 -8.13 -3.48
N ALA A 72 -11.68 -8.63 -4.70
CA ALA A 72 -10.66 -9.30 -5.54
C ALA A 72 -9.59 -8.34 -6.11
N TYR A 73 -8.85 -7.70 -5.21
CA TYR A 73 -7.79 -6.73 -5.45
C TYR A 73 -6.50 -7.17 -4.73
N SER A 74 -5.41 -6.40 -4.86
CA SER A 74 -4.08 -6.82 -4.40
C SER A 74 -3.65 -6.18 -3.07
N GLU A 75 -4.52 -5.45 -2.39
CA GLU A 75 -4.13 -4.54 -1.29
C GLU A 75 -3.77 -5.28 -0.03
N GLY A 76 -4.54 -6.29 0.36
CA GLY A 76 -4.22 -7.14 1.49
C GLY A 76 -2.88 -7.81 1.30
N SER A 77 -2.61 -8.32 0.10
CA SER A 77 -1.29 -8.90 -0.26
C SER A 77 -0.17 -7.87 -0.20
N PHE A 78 -0.39 -6.67 -0.74
CA PHE A 78 0.62 -5.61 -0.72
C PHE A 78 0.94 -5.14 0.71
N ILE A 79 -0.08 -4.92 1.55
CA ILE A 79 0.09 -4.51 2.94
C ILE A 79 0.81 -5.61 3.73
N LEU A 80 0.47 -6.89 3.51
CA LEU A 80 1.16 -8.03 4.12
C LEU A 80 2.66 -8.03 3.81
N PHE A 81 3.03 -7.99 2.53
CA PHE A 81 4.45 -8.06 2.14
C PHE A 81 5.22 -6.79 2.51
N SER A 82 4.55 -5.64 2.51
CA SER A 82 5.13 -4.39 3.03
C SER A 82 5.39 -4.49 4.53
N ALA A 83 4.43 -4.97 5.32
CA ALA A 83 4.58 -5.15 6.75
C ALA A 83 5.67 -6.20 7.08
N LEU A 84 5.75 -7.30 6.32
CA LEU A 84 6.83 -8.29 6.43
C LEU A 84 8.20 -7.68 6.17
N THR A 85 8.30 -6.80 5.17
CA THR A 85 9.55 -6.09 4.87
C THR A 85 9.99 -5.26 6.07
N PHE A 86 9.11 -4.42 6.62
CA PHE A 86 9.45 -3.59 7.78
C PHE A 86 9.74 -4.41 9.03
N TRP A 87 9.01 -5.50 9.27
CA TRP A 87 9.29 -6.36 10.42
C TRP A 87 10.64 -7.07 10.31
N ALA A 88 10.99 -7.54 9.11
CA ALA A 88 12.30 -8.15 8.84
C ALA A 88 13.44 -7.13 8.97
N VAL A 89 13.26 -5.90 8.49
CA VAL A 89 14.22 -4.79 8.69
C VAL A 89 14.44 -4.52 10.18
N HIS A 90 13.36 -4.44 10.96
CA HIS A 90 13.44 -4.23 12.40
C HIS A 90 14.22 -5.34 13.12
N ARG A 91 14.08 -6.59 12.65
CA ARG A 91 14.85 -7.74 13.13
C ARG A 91 16.24 -7.90 12.51
N ARG A 92 16.67 -6.95 11.67
CA ARG A 92 17.94 -6.99 10.89
C ARG A 92 18.08 -8.23 9.99
N GLN A 93 16.96 -8.78 9.52
CA GLN A 93 16.94 -9.94 8.64
C GLN A 93 16.77 -9.52 7.18
N TYR A 94 17.83 -8.94 6.60
CA TYR A 94 17.76 -8.30 5.28
C TYR A 94 17.44 -9.26 4.12
N LEU A 95 17.74 -10.55 4.25
CA LEU A 95 17.33 -11.57 3.27
C LEU A 95 15.81 -11.69 3.19
N TYR A 96 15.15 -11.85 4.34
CA TYR A 96 13.69 -11.91 4.39
C TYR A 96 13.05 -10.58 4.00
N ALA A 97 13.68 -9.44 4.35
CA ALA A 97 13.24 -8.13 3.91
C ALA A 97 13.28 -7.99 2.38
N GLY A 98 14.38 -8.44 1.74
CA GLY A 98 14.52 -8.43 0.28
C GLY A 98 13.49 -9.32 -0.42
N ILE A 99 13.27 -10.54 0.09
CA ILE A 99 12.25 -11.47 -0.45
C ILE A 99 10.83 -10.88 -0.29
N ALA A 100 10.52 -10.30 0.86
CA ALA A 100 9.22 -9.66 1.09
C ALA A 100 9.03 -8.42 0.20
N ALA A 101 10.07 -7.60 0.03
CA ALA A 101 10.02 -6.44 -0.85
C ALA A 101 9.85 -6.84 -2.33
N ALA A 102 10.50 -7.92 -2.77
CA ALA A 102 10.29 -8.51 -4.09
C ALA A 102 8.84 -8.95 -4.29
N ALA A 103 8.26 -9.64 -3.30
CA ALA A 103 6.85 -10.02 -3.33
C ALA A 103 5.92 -8.80 -3.36
N ALA A 104 6.20 -7.76 -2.58
CA ALA A 104 5.47 -6.50 -2.62
C ALA A 104 5.53 -5.84 -4.01
N ALA A 105 6.72 -5.77 -4.63
CA ALA A 105 6.92 -5.24 -5.98
C ALA A 105 6.17 -6.02 -7.04
N ALA A 106 6.04 -7.34 -6.86
CA ALA A 106 5.26 -8.21 -7.72
C ALA A 106 3.73 -8.08 -7.52
N THR A 107 3.25 -7.27 -6.57
CA THR A 107 1.81 -6.97 -6.42
C THR A 107 1.41 -5.60 -6.97
N ARG A 108 2.27 -4.57 -6.86
CA ARG A 108 1.94 -3.17 -7.20
C ARG A 108 3.20 -2.33 -7.51
N PRO A 109 3.09 -1.20 -8.24
CA PRO A 109 4.23 -0.30 -8.50
C PRO A 109 4.89 0.23 -7.22
N PHE A 110 4.10 0.48 -6.17
CA PHE A 110 4.61 0.95 -4.88
C PHE A 110 5.57 -0.04 -4.22
N GLY A 111 5.50 -1.33 -4.54
CA GLY A 111 6.48 -2.29 -4.02
C GLY A 111 7.87 -2.11 -4.63
N ILE A 112 7.97 -1.54 -5.83
CA ILE A 112 9.25 -1.13 -6.44
C ILE A 112 9.87 0.01 -5.61
N ALA A 113 9.05 1.00 -5.22
CA ALA A 113 9.47 2.07 -4.32
C ALA A 113 9.93 1.53 -2.95
N LEU A 114 9.27 0.51 -2.42
CA LEU A 114 9.68 -0.15 -1.18
C LEU A 114 11.02 -0.88 -1.33
N ALA A 115 11.23 -1.61 -2.42
CA ALA A 115 12.50 -2.29 -2.71
C ALA A 115 13.65 -1.29 -2.87
N LEU A 116 13.43 -0.16 -3.55
CA LEU A 116 14.40 0.94 -3.65
C LEU A 116 14.70 1.54 -2.28
N ALA A 117 13.67 1.81 -1.48
CA ALA A 117 13.82 2.35 -0.15
C ALA A 117 14.64 1.43 0.77
N LEU A 118 14.40 0.11 0.70
CA LEU A 118 15.14 -0.89 1.45
C LEU A 118 16.65 -0.86 1.15
N VAL A 119 17.01 -0.88 -0.13
CA VAL A 119 18.42 -0.87 -0.56
C VAL A 119 19.08 0.47 -0.22
N LEU A 120 18.45 1.59 -0.54
CA LEU A 120 19.00 2.92 -0.24
C LEU A 120 19.16 3.13 1.27
N ALA A 121 18.19 2.73 2.09
CA ALA A 121 18.32 2.78 3.53
C ALA A 121 19.51 1.95 4.02
N ALA A 122 19.67 0.72 3.53
CA ALA A 122 20.80 -0.14 3.89
C ALA A 122 22.16 0.49 3.53
N VAL A 123 22.27 1.12 2.36
CA VAL A 123 23.48 1.82 1.92
C VAL A 123 23.75 3.07 2.78
N ILE A 124 22.73 3.92 2.99
CA ILE A 124 22.84 5.16 3.78
C ILE A 124 23.19 4.85 5.25
N GLU A 125 22.67 3.75 5.78
CA GLU A 125 23.01 3.27 7.13
C GLU A 125 24.33 2.53 7.21
N ARG A 126 25.07 2.43 6.10
CA ARG A 126 26.36 1.72 6.00
C ARG A 126 26.28 0.30 6.56
N ARG A 127 25.21 -0.42 6.19
CA ARG A 127 25.04 -1.84 6.54
C ARG A 127 26.12 -2.69 5.87
N SER A 128 26.29 -3.91 6.36
CA SER A 128 27.28 -4.81 5.80
C SER A 128 27.00 -5.09 4.32
N LEU A 129 28.03 -5.40 3.53
CA LEU A 129 27.85 -5.75 2.11
C LEU A 129 26.86 -6.92 1.96
N ARG A 130 26.90 -7.90 2.87
CA ARG A 130 25.96 -9.02 2.91
C ARG A 130 24.51 -8.54 3.03
N ASP A 131 24.24 -7.59 3.91
CA ASP A 131 22.89 -7.05 4.12
C ASP A 131 22.40 -6.26 2.92
N ILE A 132 23.30 -5.49 2.28
CA ILE A 132 22.99 -4.73 1.06
C ILE A 132 22.66 -5.70 -0.09
N LEU A 133 23.48 -6.75 -0.29
CA LEU A 133 23.23 -7.77 -1.31
C LEU A 133 21.90 -8.52 -1.04
N ALA A 134 21.62 -8.82 0.22
CA ALA A 134 20.37 -9.45 0.62
C ALA A 134 19.15 -8.54 0.37
N ALA A 135 19.26 -7.24 0.68
CA ALA A 135 18.24 -6.23 0.36
C ALA A 135 18.00 -6.10 -1.14
N SER A 136 19.05 -6.19 -1.96
CA SER A 136 18.99 -6.09 -3.43
C SER A 136 18.14 -7.18 -4.09
N ILE A 137 17.85 -8.30 -3.40
CA ILE A 137 16.86 -9.28 -3.85
C ILE A 137 15.51 -8.63 -4.13
N GLY A 138 15.13 -7.60 -3.37
CA GLY A 138 13.91 -6.82 -3.61
C GLY A 138 13.91 -6.17 -5.01
N LEU A 139 15.04 -5.57 -5.41
CA LEU A 139 15.20 -4.93 -6.72
C LEU A 139 15.25 -5.95 -7.85
N ILE A 140 15.90 -7.10 -7.63
CA ILE A 140 15.92 -8.21 -8.59
C ILE A 140 14.49 -8.70 -8.84
N GLY A 141 13.70 -8.91 -7.77
CA GLY A 141 12.29 -9.28 -7.88
C GLY A 141 11.44 -8.22 -8.57
N ALA A 142 11.68 -6.94 -8.29
CA ALA A 142 11.01 -5.83 -8.96
C ALA A 142 11.31 -5.78 -10.48
N ALA A 143 12.55 -6.08 -10.87
CA ALA A 143 12.98 -6.12 -12.26
C ALA A 143 12.50 -7.37 -13.02
N ALA A 144 12.25 -8.48 -12.31
CA ALA A 144 11.85 -9.75 -12.92
C ALA A 144 10.58 -9.63 -13.79
N PHE A 145 9.59 -8.84 -13.35
CA PHE A 145 8.34 -8.71 -14.10
C PHE A 145 8.48 -7.86 -15.38
N PRO A 146 9.08 -6.65 -15.36
CA PRO A 146 9.44 -5.95 -16.60
C PRO A 146 10.28 -6.79 -17.56
N LEU A 147 11.27 -7.54 -17.05
CA LEU A 147 12.09 -8.42 -17.88
C LEU A 147 11.27 -9.55 -18.51
N TYR A 148 10.35 -10.16 -17.76
CA TYR A 148 9.38 -11.10 -18.32
C TYR A 148 8.53 -10.46 -19.43
N CYS A 149 8.08 -9.22 -19.22
CA CYS A 149 7.34 -8.49 -20.24
C CYS A 149 8.16 -8.25 -21.52
N LEU A 150 9.44 -7.89 -21.38
CA LEU A 150 10.37 -7.73 -22.50
C LEU A 150 10.54 -9.05 -23.27
N ILE A 151 10.78 -10.16 -22.57
CA ILE A 151 10.99 -11.47 -23.20
C ILE A 151 9.72 -11.97 -23.90
N ARG A 152 8.55 -11.79 -23.27
CA ARG A 152 7.29 -12.37 -23.76
C ARG A 152 6.56 -11.49 -24.77
N PHE A 153 6.66 -10.17 -24.65
CA PHE A 153 5.90 -9.20 -25.46
C PHE A 153 6.79 -8.25 -26.27
N GLY A 154 8.11 -8.29 -26.10
CA GLY A 154 9.02 -7.35 -26.75
C GLY A 154 8.96 -5.92 -26.17
N ASP A 155 8.29 -5.73 -25.04
CA ASP A 155 8.07 -4.41 -24.43
C ASP A 155 8.32 -4.44 -22.91
N LEU A 156 9.40 -3.77 -22.49
CA LEU A 156 9.79 -3.63 -21.08
C LEU A 156 8.75 -2.86 -20.26
N PHE A 157 8.06 -1.91 -20.89
CA PHE A 157 7.09 -1.01 -20.27
C PHE A 157 5.64 -1.42 -20.58
N ALA A 158 5.41 -2.68 -20.97
CA ALA A 158 4.10 -3.19 -21.35
C ALA A 158 3.00 -2.90 -20.31
N ILE A 159 3.33 -2.90 -19.01
CA ILE A 159 2.35 -2.54 -17.96
C ILE A 159 2.05 -1.04 -17.91
N VAL A 160 3.02 -0.18 -18.18
CA VAL A 160 2.82 1.27 -18.22
C VAL A 160 1.95 1.61 -19.42
N HIS A 161 2.24 1.06 -20.59
CA HIS A 161 1.41 1.23 -21.80
C HIS A 161 0.00 0.65 -21.60
N ALA A 162 -0.14 -0.50 -20.95
CA ALA A 162 -1.45 -1.05 -20.62
C ALA A 162 -2.24 -0.15 -19.66
N GLN A 163 -1.59 0.57 -18.74
CA GLN A 163 -2.22 1.51 -17.82
C GLN A 163 -2.61 2.84 -18.49
N GLN A 164 -1.89 3.27 -19.52
CA GLN A 164 -2.28 4.45 -20.32
C GLN A 164 -3.64 4.27 -21.02
N GLY A 165 -4.03 3.03 -21.34
CA GLY A 165 -5.40 2.75 -21.81
C GLY A 165 -6.50 3.09 -20.80
N TRP A 166 -6.15 3.20 -19.50
CA TRP A 166 -7.07 3.58 -18.41
C TRP A 166 -6.81 5.00 -17.90
N ARG A 167 -5.67 5.61 -18.25
CA ARG A 167 -5.24 6.94 -17.82
C ARG A 167 -4.79 7.75 -19.04
N ASN A 168 -5.55 8.80 -19.36
CA ASN A 168 -5.28 9.64 -20.53
C ASN A 168 -4.01 10.51 -20.40
N VAL A 169 -3.40 10.59 -19.21
CA VAL A 169 -2.22 11.43 -18.93
C VAL A 169 -1.22 10.65 -18.07
N SER A 170 0.07 10.74 -18.43
CA SER A 170 1.21 10.31 -17.61
C SER A 170 2.01 11.53 -17.14
N GLY A 171 2.58 11.48 -15.94
CA GLY A 171 3.32 12.61 -15.36
C GLY A 171 2.47 13.41 -14.37
N PHE A 172 2.86 14.66 -14.13
CA PHE A 172 2.08 15.56 -13.28
C PHE A 172 0.82 16.04 -14.01
N ASP A 173 -0.35 15.75 -13.45
CA ASP A 173 -1.65 16.16 -13.99
C ASP A 173 -2.30 17.24 -13.12
N GLY A 174 -1.93 18.50 -13.36
CA GLY A 174 -2.48 19.64 -12.61
C GLY A 174 -4.00 19.78 -12.73
N ALA A 175 -4.59 19.37 -13.87
CA ALA A 175 -6.03 19.40 -14.06
C ALA A 175 -6.74 18.35 -13.20
N GLY A 176 -6.19 17.14 -13.09
CA GLY A 176 -6.67 16.11 -12.18
C GLY A 176 -6.58 16.52 -10.70
N TRP A 177 -5.49 17.17 -10.30
CA TRP A 177 -5.35 17.72 -8.94
C TRP A 177 -6.38 18.82 -8.65
N TYR A 178 -6.64 19.71 -9.60
CA TYR A 178 -7.70 20.70 -9.48
C TYR A 178 -9.09 20.07 -9.43
N ALA A 179 -9.33 19.03 -10.23
CA ALA A 179 -10.59 18.29 -10.23
C ALA A 179 -10.86 17.61 -8.89
N LEU A 180 -9.85 16.95 -8.30
CA LEU A 180 -9.94 16.36 -6.97
C LEU A 180 -10.24 17.44 -5.90
N ALA A 181 -9.57 18.59 -5.96
CA ALA A 181 -9.82 19.69 -5.04
C ALA A 181 -11.26 20.22 -5.15
N ARG A 182 -11.77 20.41 -6.37
CA ARG A 182 -13.17 20.80 -6.59
C ARG A 182 -14.15 19.71 -6.15
N GLY A 183 -13.91 18.45 -6.52
CA GLY A 183 -14.79 17.33 -6.18
C GLY A 183 -15.00 17.22 -4.67
N ALA A 184 -13.94 17.41 -3.89
CA ALA A 184 -14.01 17.40 -2.43
C ALA A 184 -14.84 18.56 -1.83
N VAL A 185 -14.87 19.73 -2.48
CA VAL A 185 -15.68 20.88 -2.04
C VAL A 185 -17.15 20.73 -2.47
N TRP A 186 -17.39 20.19 -3.66
CA TRP A 186 -18.70 20.20 -4.31
C TRP A 186 -19.46 18.85 -4.26
N GLY A 187 -18.99 17.89 -3.45
CA GLY A 187 -19.83 16.78 -2.95
C GLY A 187 -19.38 15.35 -3.27
N ASN A 188 -18.19 15.13 -3.83
CA ASN A 188 -17.65 13.76 -3.97
C ASN A 188 -17.01 13.31 -2.66
N VAL A 189 -17.64 12.33 -2.00
CA VAL A 189 -17.17 11.76 -0.72
C VAL A 189 -15.78 11.16 -0.85
N ASN A 190 -15.45 10.47 -1.95
CA ASN A 190 -14.10 9.88 -2.10
C ASN A 190 -13.04 10.99 -2.23
N ASP A 191 -13.30 12.02 -3.03
CA ASP A 191 -12.37 13.14 -3.17
C ASP A 191 -12.16 13.87 -1.83
N TRP A 192 -13.23 14.02 -1.05
CA TRP A 192 -13.17 14.56 0.31
C TRP A 192 -12.35 13.68 1.25
N VAL A 193 -12.53 12.36 1.22
CA VAL A 193 -11.71 11.40 1.97
C VAL A 193 -10.24 11.47 1.52
N SER A 194 -9.97 11.58 0.23
CA SER A 194 -8.62 11.71 -0.32
C SER A 194 -7.92 12.99 0.17
N LEU A 195 -8.60 14.14 0.12
CA LEU A 195 -8.07 15.38 0.71
C LEU A 195 -7.89 15.29 2.22
N PHE A 196 -8.83 14.66 2.93
CA PHE A 196 -8.71 14.44 4.37
C PHE A 196 -7.47 13.61 4.70
N PHE A 197 -7.20 12.53 3.95
CA PHE A 197 -5.99 11.72 4.12
C PHE A 197 -4.73 12.54 3.84
N ILE A 198 -4.69 13.34 2.77
CA ILE A 198 -3.55 14.23 2.48
C ILE A 198 -3.33 15.22 3.64
N ALA A 199 -4.39 15.91 4.06
CA ALA A 199 -4.34 16.97 5.06
C ALA A 199 -4.05 16.47 6.48
N THR A 200 -4.28 15.18 6.77
CA THR A 200 -4.04 14.59 8.09
C THR A 200 -2.79 13.73 8.14
N VAL A 201 -2.65 12.78 7.22
CA VAL A 201 -1.59 11.77 7.26
C VAL A 201 -0.22 12.38 6.96
N ILE A 202 -0.11 13.30 6.00
CA ILE A 202 1.18 13.92 5.66
C ILE A 202 1.72 14.79 6.81
N PRO A 203 0.93 15.73 7.39
CA PRO A 203 1.40 16.47 8.57
C PRO A 203 1.68 15.56 9.78
N CYS A 204 0.88 14.50 9.98
CA CYS A 204 1.17 13.51 11.02
C CYS A 204 2.51 12.81 10.76
N ALA A 205 2.83 12.44 9.52
CA ALA A 205 4.11 11.80 9.19
C ALA A 205 5.29 12.73 9.47
N ILE A 206 5.15 14.03 9.21
CA ILE A 206 6.15 15.05 9.54
C ILE A 206 6.30 15.19 11.07
N LYS A 207 5.18 15.34 11.79
CA LYS A 207 5.16 15.55 13.25
C LYS A 207 5.68 14.34 14.01
N TYR A 208 5.29 13.13 13.60
CA TYR A 208 5.64 11.86 14.23
C TYR A 208 6.82 11.16 13.56
N ARG A 209 7.61 11.86 12.72
CA ARG A 209 8.76 11.30 11.99
C ARG A 209 9.76 10.50 12.83
N ARG A 210 9.82 10.75 14.15
CA ARG A 210 10.71 10.02 15.08
C ARG A 210 10.33 8.55 15.26
N VAL A 211 9.10 8.14 14.91
CA VAL A 211 8.69 6.72 14.94
C VAL A 211 9.04 5.98 13.64
N LEU A 212 9.50 6.70 12.63
CA LEU A 212 9.81 6.17 11.31
C LEU A 212 11.30 5.85 11.21
N ASP A 213 11.62 4.63 10.79
CA ASP A 213 12.99 4.27 10.41
C ASP A 213 13.36 4.88 9.03
N LYS A 214 14.64 4.84 8.66
CA LYS A 214 15.08 5.43 7.38
C LYS A 214 14.41 4.77 6.19
N THR A 215 14.18 3.46 6.23
CA THR A 215 13.43 2.72 5.20
C THR A 215 12.03 3.31 5.02
N SER A 216 11.31 3.56 6.12
CA SER A 216 9.97 4.15 6.09
C SER A 216 9.97 5.54 5.48
N ILE A 217 10.92 6.39 5.86
CA ILE A 217 11.01 7.77 5.35
C ILE A 217 11.25 7.76 3.84
N ILE A 218 12.24 6.99 3.36
CA ILE A 218 12.57 6.90 1.94
C ILE A 218 11.39 6.29 1.15
N PHE A 219 10.73 5.27 1.71
CA PHE A 219 9.55 4.65 1.10
C PHE A 219 8.37 5.62 0.98
N ILE A 220 8.07 6.39 2.04
CA ILE A 220 7.04 7.44 2.00
C ILE A 220 7.40 8.47 0.93
N THR A 221 8.64 8.93 0.88
CA THR A 221 9.10 9.91 -0.12
C THR A 221 8.88 9.41 -1.54
N PHE A 222 9.34 8.19 -1.88
CA PHE A 222 9.11 7.63 -3.20
C PHE A 222 7.63 7.37 -3.49
N SER A 223 6.84 6.97 -2.49
CA SER A 223 5.39 6.80 -2.65
C SER A 223 4.70 8.12 -2.97
N ILE A 224 5.08 9.22 -2.32
CA ILE A 224 4.58 10.57 -2.63
C ILE A 224 4.96 10.96 -4.05
N LEU A 225 6.22 10.76 -4.46
CA LEU A 225 6.66 11.04 -5.82
C LEU A 225 5.84 10.25 -6.85
N LEU A 226 5.60 8.96 -6.61
CA LEU A 226 4.75 8.14 -7.47
C LEU A 226 3.30 8.67 -7.51
N ILE A 227 2.72 9.07 -6.39
CA ILE A 227 1.36 9.64 -6.35
C ILE A 227 1.27 10.93 -7.16
N VAL A 228 2.29 11.80 -7.07
CA VAL A 228 2.31 13.10 -7.74
C VAL A 228 2.55 12.98 -9.24
N PHE A 229 3.37 12.04 -9.68
CA PHE A 229 3.85 11.95 -11.07
C PHE A 229 3.28 10.77 -11.88
N ALA A 230 2.41 9.93 -11.31
CA ALA A 230 1.85 8.78 -12.04
C ALA A 230 0.61 9.11 -12.91
N GLY A 231 0.25 10.39 -13.07
CA GLY A 231 -0.94 10.84 -13.79
C GLY A 231 -2.04 11.38 -12.86
N PRO A 232 -3.33 11.27 -13.25
CA PRO A 232 -4.44 11.80 -12.47
C PRO A 232 -4.48 11.21 -11.04
N PRO A 233 -4.82 12.02 -10.01
CA PRO A 233 -4.82 11.63 -8.61
C PRO A 233 -6.04 10.77 -8.20
N ILE A 234 -6.32 9.73 -8.97
CA ILE A 234 -7.44 8.81 -8.73
C ILE A 234 -7.05 7.82 -7.62
N SER A 235 -7.94 7.60 -6.65
CA SER A 235 -7.72 6.70 -5.51
C SER A 235 -6.50 7.03 -4.64
N ILE A 236 -6.21 8.31 -4.40
CA ILE A 236 -5.08 8.70 -3.53
C ILE A 236 -5.23 8.12 -2.12
N ASN A 237 -6.43 8.22 -1.53
CA ASN A 237 -6.75 7.65 -0.22
C ASN A 237 -6.27 6.19 -0.09
N ARG A 238 -6.49 5.39 -1.13
CA ARG A 238 -6.11 3.97 -1.23
C ARG A 238 -4.59 3.77 -1.29
N PHE A 239 -3.86 4.63 -2.00
CA PHE A 239 -2.40 4.57 -2.03
C PHE A 239 -1.78 5.00 -0.69
N ILE A 240 -2.31 6.07 -0.07
CA ILE A 240 -1.87 6.53 1.26
C ILE A 240 -2.14 5.44 2.30
N TYR A 241 -3.34 4.85 2.28
CA TYR A 241 -3.74 3.76 3.17
C TYR A 241 -2.82 2.54 3.08
N ALA A 242 -2.45 2.14 1.86
CA ALA A 242 -1.59 0.98 1.63
C ALA A 242 -0.13 1.19 2.09
N CYS A 243 0.28 2.43 2.36
CA CYS A 243 1.63 2.75 2.85
C CYS A 243 1.73 2.42 4.35
N VAL A 244 2.20 1.22 4.67
CA VAL A 244 2.30 0.68 6.05
C VAL A 244 2.87 1.68 7.08
N PRO A 245 3.97 2.41 6.82
CA PRO A 245 4.48 3.38 7.80
C PRO A 245 3.50 4.50 8.15
N LEU A 246 2.62 4.88 7.23
CA LEU A 246 1.59 5.89 7.47
C LEU A 246 0.48 5.37 8.39
N LEU A 247 0.16 4.06 8.34
CA LEU A 247 -0.72 3.42 9.32
C LEU A 247 -0.11 3.45 10.73
N ILE A 248 1.21 3.27 10.86
CA ILE A 248 1.93 3.34 12.14
C ILE A 248 1.89 4.75 12.71
N VAL A 249 2.09 5.76 11.86
CA VAL A 249 1.97 7.18 12.21
C VAL A 249 0.56 7.50 12.70
N LEU A 250 -0.48 7.06 11.97
CA LEU A 250 -1.87 7.25 12.37
C LEU A 250 -2.18 6.57 13.70
N GLY A 251 -1.74 5.32 13.89
CA GLY A 251 -1.93 4.62 15.16
C GLY A 251 -1.22 5.31 16.32
N THR A 252 -0.04 5.89 16.09
CA THR A 252 0.68 6.71 17.07
C THR A 252 -0.09 7.98 17.44
N TRP A 253 -0.70 8.64 16.45
CA TRP A 253 -1.52 9.82 16.65
C TRP A 253 -2.79 9.50 17.44
N PHE A 254 -3.52 8.44 17.06
CA PHE A 254 -4.72 7.97 17.76
C PHE A 254 -4.42 7.51 19.19
N ARG A 255 -3.26 6.90 19.43
CA ARG A 255 -2.80 6.61 20.79
C ARG A 255 -2.74 7.86 21.66
N ARG A 256 -2.24 8.98 21.11
CA ARG A 256 -2.12 10.26 21.82
C ARG A 256 -3.47 10.95 21.99
N PHE A 257 -4.36 10.82 21.00
CA PHE A 257 -5.70 11.43 20.98
C PHE A 257 -6.77 10.36 20.70
N PRO A 258 -7.10 9.51 21.70
CA PRO A 258 -7.96 8.35 21.48
C PRO A 258 -9.38 8.71 21.03
N LEU A 259 -9.91 9.85 21.46
CA LEU A 259 -11.21 10.34 20.98
C LEU A 259 -11.20 10.59 19.47
N VAL A 260 -10.11 11.17 18.93
CA VAL A 260 -9.94 11.33 17.49
C VAL A 260 -9.88 9.97 16.80
N GLY A 261 -9.18 9.00 17.39
CA GLY A 261 -9.12 7.63 16.88
C GLY A 261 -10.49 6.95 16.84
N TYR A 262 -11.30 7.05 17.90
CA TYR A 262 -12.65 6.47 17.92
C TYR A 262 -13.57 7.14 16.91
N SER A 263 -13.55 8.47 16.82
CA SER A 263 -14.35 9.22 15.85
C SER A 263 -13.95 8.87 14.41
N ALA A 264 -12.64 8.79 14.11
CA ALA A 264 -12.14 8.42 12.80
C ALA A 264 -12.50 6.96 12.44
N ALA A 265 -12.42 6.03 13.39
CA ALA A 265 -12.81 4.65 13.19
C ALA A 265 -14.32 4.52 12.94
N ALA A 266 -15.16 5.19 13.73
CA ALA A 266 -16.61 5.18 13.56
C ALA A 266 -17.02 5.76 12.20
N ALA A 267 -16.51 6.94 11.85
CA ALA A 267 -16.75 7.55 10.54
C ALA A 267 -16.24 6.67 9.40
N GLY A 268 -15.05 6.10 9.55
CA GLY A 268 -14.44 5.21 8.58
C GLY A 268 -15.27 3.94 8.32
N LEU A 269 -15.80 3.31 9.38
CA LEU A 269 -16.69 2.15 9.27
C LEU A 269 -18.03 2.48 8.58
N VAL A 270 -18.60 3.66 8.85
CA VAL A 270 -19.82 4.11 8.16
C VAL A 270 -19.55 4.30 6.66
N ILE A 271 -18.48 5.01 6.30
CA ILE A 271 -18.11 5.22 4.89
C ILE A 271 -17.78 3.88 4.22
N LEU A 272 -17.02 3.01 4.89
CA LEU A 272 -16.70 1.66 4.41
C LEU A 272 -17.97 0.86 4.10
N PHE A 273 -18.98 0.89 4.97
CA PHE A 273 -20.24 0.22 4.74
C PHE A 273 -20.98 0.79 3.52
N LEU A 274 -21.04 2.12 3.39
CA LEU A 274 -21.64 2.79 2.23
C LEU A 274 -20.91 2.45 0.93
N ASP A 275 -19.58 2.48 0.95
CA ASP A 275 -18.71 2.13 -0.18
C ASP A 275 -18.90 0.66 -0.56
N ALA A 276 -19.01 -0.26 0.41
CA ALA A 276 -19.30 -1.67 0.15
C ALA A 276 -20.66 -1.87 -0.53
N MET A 277 -21.70 -1.15 -0.08
CA MET A 277 -23.03 -1.19 -0.68
C MET A 277 -23.07 -0.61 -2.09
N ALA A 278 -22.30 0.45 -2.35
CA ALA A 278 -22.14 1.02 -3.69
C ALA A 278 -21.35 0.06 -4.61
N PHE A 279 -20.24 -0.50 -4.13
CA PHE A 279 -19.43 -1.47 -4.86
C PHE A 279 -20.22 -2.74 -5.22
N ALA A 280 -21.06 -3.24 -4.31
CA ALA A 280 -21.96 -4.37 -4.57
C ALA A 280 -23.01 -4.08 -5.67
N ARG A 281 -23.30 -2.79 -5.92
CA ARG A 281 -24.16 -2.32 -7.02
C ARG A 281 -23.36 -1.95 -8.28
N PHE A 282 -22.12 -2.39 -8.38
CA PHE A 282 -21.19 -2.08 -9.49
C PHE A 282 -20.89 -0.59 -9.66
N GLN A 283 -21.09 0.22 -8.61
CA GLN A 283 -20.67 1.62 -8.61
C GLN A 283 -19.20 1.68 -8.16
N TRP A 284 -18.38 2.40 -8.92
CA TRP A 284 -16.99 2.61 -8.56
C TRP A 284 -16.90 3.63 -7.42
N VAL A 285 -16.15 3.28 -6.37
CA VAL A 285 -15.99 4.08 -5.13
C VAL A 285 -14.53 4.42 -4.86
N GLY A 286 -13.66 4.26 -5.86
CA GLY A 286 -12.21 4.38 -5.75
C GLY A 286 -11.63 5.66 -6.31
#